data_AF-M7SUV8-F1
#
_entry.id   AF-M7SUV8-F1
#
_cell.length_a   1.000
_cell.length_b   1.000
_cell.length_c   1.000
_cell.angle_alpha   90.00
_cell.angle_beta   90.00
_cell.angle_gamma   90.00
#
_symmetry.space_group_name_H-M   'P 1'
#
loop_
_entity.id
_entity.type
_entity.pdbx_description
1 polymer ?
#
loop_
_entity_poly.entity_id
_entity_poly.type
_entity_poly.pdbx_seq_one_letter_code
_entity_poly.pdbx_strand_id
1 'polypeptide(L)'
;MSNSTYAPPYPNGDQAVRDIEAANAATTTSIEHTSGVSRVWDHLQEPVRPSTLVEVELSILTFCTGIQDAISFPDYHCFASNQTGNTVLLMVALLSPSLDGEMFITANIGAALGFFLLASWVTGQLGHVIGPRRRLWLVFCNFAQSCLVFAAAAVQYRVGIAAQGPAAIAVTGLLAFASGSQVVQSRALATTEISTAMATAAWVDLVVDPRMFAWNNRPRNRRCLHTVT
;
A
#
# COMPACT_ATOMS: atom_id res chain seq x y z
N MET A 1 -18.38 77.04 -19.95
CA MET A 1 -17.90 76.03 -20.91
C MET A 1 -18.17 74.66 -20.29
N SER A 2 -19.35 74.06 -20.53
CA SER A 2 -19.66 72.72 -20.01
C SER A 2 -19.23 71.67 -21.03
N ASN A 3 -18.26 70.84 -20.65
CA ASN A 3 -17.78 69.71 -21.45
C ASN A 3 -18.90 68.65 -21.52
N SER A 4 -19.49 68.46 -22.70
CA SER A 4 -20.46 67.39 -22.94
C SER A 4 -19.70 66.08 -23.11
N THR A 5 -19.74 65.23 -22.08
CA THR A 5 -19.20 63.87 -22.12
C THR A 5 -20.05 63.06 -23.10
N TYR A 6 -19.50 62.78 -24.28
CA TYR A 6 -20.11 61.93 -25.29
C TYR A 6 -20.21 60.50 -24.73
N ALA A 7 -21.43 60.06 -24.42
CA ALA A 7 -21.65 58.65 -24.08
C ALA A 7 -21.44 57.81 -25.36
N PRO A 8 -20.72 56.67 -25.29
CA PRO A 8 -20.54 55.82 -26.46
C PRO A 8 -21.90 55.32 -26.96
N PRO A 9 -22.06 55.12 -28.29
CA PRO A 9 -23.30 54.60 -28.85
C PRO A 9 -23.64 53.25 -28.23
N TYR A 10 -24.92 53.03 -27.92
CA TYR A 10 -25.40 51.72 -27.49
C TYR A 10 -25.02 50.68 -28.56
N PRO A 11 -24.48 49.51 -28.16
CA PRO A 11 -24.08 48.49 -29.11
C PRO A 11 -25.28 48.07 -29.97
N ASN A 12 -25.09 48.02 -31.30
CA ASN A 12 -26.08 47.47 -32.21
C ASN A 12 -26.42 46.04 -31.79
N GLY A 13 -27.69 45.63 -31.94
CA GLY A 13 -28.17 44.30 -31.50
C GLY A 13 -27.32 43.15 -32.01
N ASP A 14 -26.79 43.25 -33.23
CA ASP A 14 -25.89 42.26 -33.84
C ASP A 14 -24.53 42.13 -33.12
N GLN A 15 -24.03 43.22 -32.54
CA GLN A 15 -22.78 43.22 -31.78
C GLN A 15 -22.98 42.49 -30.43
N ALA A 16 -24.09 42.77 -29.75
CA ALA A 16 -24.44 42.12 -28.49
C ALA A 16 -24.64 40.60 -28.65
N VAL A 17 -25.25 40.17 -29.76
CA VAL A 17 -25.43 38.73 -30.07
C VAL A 17 -24.07 38.04 -30.27
N ARG A 18 -23.15 38.65 -31.02
CA ARG A 18 -21.81 38.10 -31.25
C ARG A 18 -20.98 38.00 -29.98
N ASP A 19 -21.10 38.98 -29.09
CA ASP A 19 -20.39 38.98 -27.81
C ASP A 19 -20.91 37.86 -26.89
N ILE A 20 -22.23 37.59 -26.92
CA ILE A 20 -22.85 36.46 -26.20
C ILE A 20 -22.40 35.11 -26.78
N GLU A 21 -22.38 34.97 -28.11
CA GLU A 21 -21.90 33.75 -28.77
C GLU A 21 -20.42 33.48 -28.49
N ALA A 22 -19.57 34.51 -28.52
CA ALA A 22 -18.16 34.41 -28.19
C ALA A 22 -17.95 34.04 -26.71
N ALA A 23 -18.71 34.63 -25.79
CA ALA A 23 -18.68 34.29 -24.37
C ALA A 23 -19.15 32.85 -24.12
N ASN A 24 -20.20 32.40 -24.80
CA ASN A 24 -20.69 31.02 -24.71
C ASN A 24 -19.70 30.01 -25.31
N ALA A 25 -19.06 30.34 -26.42
CA ALA A 25 -18.01 29.50 -27.03
C ALA A 25 -16.77 29.39 -26.13
N ALA A 26 -16.33 30.49 -25.54
CA ALA A 26 -15.24 30.52 -24.56
C ALA A 26 -15.59 29.75 -23.27
N THR A 27 -16.83 29.87 -22.81
CA THR A 27 -17.33 29.12 -21.64
C THR A 27 -17.39 27.62 -21.94
N THR A 28 -17.89 27.23 -23.11
CA THR A 28 -17.99 25.82 -23.53
C THR A 28 -16.60 25.17 -23.66
N THR A 29 -15.63 25.86 -24.25
CA THR A 29 -14.24 25.37 -24.35
C THR A 29 -13.55 25.26 -22.98
N SER A 30 -13.85 26.15 -22.03
CA SER A 30 -13.31 26.07 -20.66
C SER A 30 -13.92 24.92 -19.82
N ILE A 31 -15.19 24.57 -20.07
CA ILE A 31 -15.89 23.47 -19.40
C ILE A 31 -15.39 22.12 -19.91
N GLU A 32 -15.11 21.98 -21.20
CA GLU A 32 -14.57 20.73 -21.75
C GLU A 32 -13.17 20.41 -21.19
N HIS A 33 -12.28 21.40 -21.13
CA HIS A 33 -10.91 21.22 -20.65
C HIS A 33 -10.80 20.92 -19.14
N THR A 34 -11.78 21.34 -18.33
CA THR A 34 -11.83 21.04 -16.89
C THR A 34 -12.51 19.70 -16.58
N SER A 35 -13.36 19.20 -17.47
CA SER A 35 -14.17 17.99 -17.24
C SER A 35 -13.35 16.70 -17.10
N GLY A 36 -12.30 16.50 -17.91
CA GLY A 36 -11.52 15.26 -17.90
C GLY A 36 -10.64 15.11 -16.65
N VAL A 37 -9.90 16.17 -16.31
CA VAL A 37 -9.00 16.20 -15.15
C VAL A 37 -9.79 16.16 -13.85
N SER A 38 -10.92 16.90 -13.76
CA SER A 38 -11.81 16.84 -12.59
C SER A 38 -12.36 15.43 -12.38
N ARG A 39 -12.83 14.76 -13.44
CA ARG A 39 -13.39 13.40 -13.33
C ARG A 39 -12.36 12.36 -12.90
N VAL A 40 -11.12 12.44 -13.39
CA VAL A 40 -10.04 11.54 -12.95
C VAL A 40 -9.67 11.81 -11.50
N TRP A 41 -9.56 13.09 -11.11
CA TRP A 41 -9.27 13.48 -9.75
C TRP A 41 -10.35 13.02 -8.76
N ASP A 42 -11.62 13.22 -9.10
CA ASP A 42 -12.77 12.78 -8.31
C ASP A 42 -12.78 11.24 -8.18
N HIS A 43 -12.45 10.52 -9.25
CA HIS A 43 -12.32 9.06 -9.21
C HIS A 43 -11.17 8.62 -8.29
N LEU A 44 -10.00 9.26 -8.34
CA LEU A 44 -8.84 8.94 -7.50
C LEU A 44 -9.07 9.24 -6.02
N GLN A 45 -9.98 10.16 -5.70
CA GLN A 45 -10.36 10.45 -4.32
C GLN A 45 -11.43 9.48 -3.77
N GLU A 46 -12.10 8.73 -4.64
CA GLU A 46 -13.13 7.77 -4.23
C GLU A 46 -12.54 6.66 -3.34
N PRO A 47 -13.25 6.23 -2.27
CA PRO A 47 -12.84 5.07 -1.49
C PRO A 47 -12.98 3.77 -2.29
N VAL A 48 -11.96 2.92 -2.21
CA VAL A 48 -12.01 1.57 -2.75
C VAL A 48 -13.00 0.71 -1.96
N ARG A 49 -13.89 0.05 -2.68
CA ARG A 49 -14.84 -0.92 -2.11
C ARG A 49 -14.24 -2.32 -2.16
N PRO A 50 -14.52 -3.18 -1.17
CA PRO A 50 -14.15 -4.60 -1.24
C PRO A 50 -14.74 -5.23 -2.51
N SER A 51 -13.88 -5.80 -3.34
CA SER A 51 -14.26 -6.46 -4.59
C SER A 51 -13.38 -7.68 -4.82
N THR A 52 -13.80 -8.59 -5.70
CA THR A 52 -13.01 -9.80 -6.02
C THR A 52 -11.61 -9.46 -6.53
N LEU A 53 -11.42 -8.32 -7.22
CA LEU A 53 -10.09 -7.88 -7.65
C LEU A 53 -9.18 -7.53 -6.47
N VAL A 54 -9.71 -6.81 -5.47
CA VAL A 54 -8.97 -6.49 -4.24
C VAL A 54 -8.59 -7.77 -3.48
N GLU A 55 -9.47 -8.77 -3.47
CA GLU A 55 -9.18 -10.07 -2.84
C GLU A 55 -8.06 -10.82 -3.56
N VAL A 56 -8.09 -10.87 -4.89
CA VAL A 56 -7.05 -11.50 -5.70
C VAL A 56 -5.72 -10.77 -5.50
N GLU A 57 -5.73 -9.44 -5.51
CA GLU A 57 -4.55 -8.62 -5.24
C GLU A 57 -3.95 -8.91 -3.86
N LEU A 58 -4.76 -8.88 -2.80
CA LEU A 58 -4.31 -9.18 -1.43
C LEU A 58 -3.77 -10.62 -1.30
N SER A 59 -4.32 -11.56 -2.06
CA SER A 59 -3.83 -12.95 -2.09
C SER A 59 -2.46 -13.06 -2.75
N ILE A 60 -2.26 -12.39 -3.90
CA ILE A 60 -0.97 -12.32 -4.57
C ILE A 60 0.07 -11.63 -3.68
N LEU A 61 -0.31 -10.53 -3.02
CA LEU A 61 0.55 -9.83 -2.08
C LEU A 61 0.95 -10.70 -0.88
N THR A 62 0.03 -11.52 -0.36
CA THR A 62 0.33 -12.49 0.69
C THR A 62 1.37 -13.50 0.23
N PHE A 63 1.18 -14.10 -0.95
CA PHE A 63 2.13 -15.03 -1.55
C PHE A 63 3.53 -14.43 -1.73
N CYS A 64 3.61 -13.23 -2.30
CA CYS A 64 4.87 -12.52 -2.47
C CYS A 64 5.55 -12.23 -1.13
N THR A 65 4.76 -11.95 -0.08
CA THR A 65 5.26 -11.73 1.27
C THR A 65 5.82 -13.02 1.89
N GLY A 66 5.17 -14.16 1.63
CA GLY A 66 5.70 -15.49 2.01
C GLY A 66 7.03 -15.80 1.33
N ILE A 67 7.16 -15.52 0.02
CA ILE A 67 8.42 -15.66 -0.72
C ILE A 67 9.50 -14.73 -0.12
N GLN A 68 9.15 -13.48 0.18
CA GLN A 68 10.08 -12.52 0.78
C GLN A 68 10.66 -13.07 2.09
N ASP A 69 9.82 -13.60 2.97
CA ASP A 69 10.27 -14.16 4.25
C ASP A 69 11.04 -15.48 4.10
N ALA A 70 10.70 -16.30 3.10
CA ALA A 70 11.43 -17.52 2.77
C ALA A 70 12.86 -17.25 2.27
N ILE A 71 13.10 -16.09 1.66
CA ILE A 71 14.43 -15.64 1.23
C ILE A 71 15.13 -14.87 2.36
N SER A 72 14.42 -14.00 3.08
CA SER A 72 15.04 -13.15 4.10
C SER A 72 15.56 -13.95 5.30
N PHE A 73 14.92 -15.06 5.65
CA PHE A 73 15.32 -15.85 6.81
C PHE A 73 16.68 -16.53 6.62
N PRO A 74 16.94 -17.29 5.53
CA PRO A 74 18.28 -17.82 5.26
C PRO A 74 19.35 -16.74 5.13
N ASP A 75 19.03 -15.61 4.48
CA ASP A 75 20.02 -14.58 4.16
C ASP A 75 20.37 -13.69 5.36
N TYR A 76 19.39 -13.37 6.20
CA TYR A 76 19.52 -12.35 7.27
C TYR A 76 19.18 -12.87 8.68
N HIS A 77 18.82 -14.14 8.80
CA HIS A 77 18.38 -14.80 10.05
C HIS A 77 17.23 -14.05 10.74
N CYS A 78 16.35 -13.43 9.95
CA CYS A 78 15.17 -12.72 10.43
C CYS A 78 14.07 -12.71 9.35
N PHE A 79 12.83 -12.53 9.79
CA PHE A 79 11.71 -12.34 8.87
C PHE A 79 11.54 -10.85 8.58
N ALA A 80 11.34 -10.48 7.32
CA ALA A 80 11.06 -9.08 7.00
C ALA A 80 9.61 -8.70 7.36
N SER A 81 8.67 -9.64 7.21
CA SER A 81 7.24 -9.39 7.41
C SER A 81 6.66 -10.04 8.66
N ASN A 82 7.10 -11.26 9.01
CA ASN A 82 6.55 -12.03 10.13
C ASN A 82 7.10 -11.55 11.50
N GLN A 83 6.51 -10.48 12.03
CA GLN A 83 6.94 -9.89 13.30
C GLN A 83 6.64 -10.76 14.52
N THR A 84 5.65 -11.67 14.45
CA THR A 84 5.42 -12.67 15.50
C THR A 84 6.62 -13.60 15.62
N GLY A 85 7.13 -14.09 14.48
CA GLY A 85 8.36 -14.90 14.43
C GLY A 85 9.57 -14.14 14.97
N ASN A 86 9.78 -12.89 14.53
CA ASN A 86 10.87 -12.04 15.03
C ASN A 86 10.79 -11.78 16.53
N THR A 87 9.60 -11.63 17.09
CA THR A 87 9.43 -11.45 18.54
C THR A 87 9.87 -12.70 19.30
N VAL A 88 9.55 -13.89 18.79
CA VAL A 88 10.04 -15.16 19.36
C VAL A 88 11.57 -15.24 19.25
N LEU A 89 12.14 -14.93 18.08
CA LEU A 89 13.59 -14.94 17.87
C LEU A 89 14.30 -13.94 18.81
N LEU A 90 13.71 -12.75 19.01
CA LEU A 90 14.23 -11.75 19.95
C LEU A 90 14.22 -12.29 21.39
N MET A 91 13.16 -12.97 21.81
CA MET A 91 13.09 -13.55 23.15
C MET A 91 14.11 -14.68 23.34
N VAL A 92 14.32 -15.52 22.33
CA VAL A 92 15.38 -16.54 22.34
C VAL A 92 16.76 -15.87 22.41
N ALA A 93 16.96 -14.76 21.68
CA ALA A 93 18.21 -14.00 21.73
C ALA A 93 18.53 -13.44 23.12
N LEU A 94 17.52 -12.95 23.82
CA LEU A 94 17.66 -12.43 25.19
C LEU A 94 17.96 -13.55 26.20
N LEU A 95 17.40 -14.74 26.00
CA LEU A 95 17.57 -15.88 26.91
C LEU A 95 18.84 -16.70 26.63
N SER A 96 19.30 -16.71 25.38
CA SER A 96 20.46 -17.48 24.94
C SER A 96 21.42 -16.62 24.10
N PRO A 97 22.11 -15.63 24.71
CA PRO A 97 22.99 -14.71 23.98
C PRO A 97 24.13 -15.41 23.23
N SER A 98 24.51 -16.61 23.66
CA SER A 98 25.54 -17.43 23.02
C SER A 98 25.18 -17.91 21.61
N LEU A 99 23.92 -17.81 21.19
CA LEU A 99 23.43 -18.23 19.88
C LEU A 99 23.29 -17.08 18.87
N ASP A 100 23.58 -15.83 19.29
CA ASP A 100 23.56 -14.65 18.42
C ASP A 100 24.69 -14.74 17.40
N GLY A 101 24.35 -14.59 16.12
CA GLY A 101 25.26 -14.79 14.99
C GLY A 101 25.27 -16.21 14.40
N GLU A 102 24.75 -17.23 15.10
CA GLU A 102 24.60 -18.59 14.55
C GLU A 102 23.17 -18.86 14.07
N MET A 103 22.17 -18.62 14.92
CA MET A 103 20.76 -18.97 14.62
C MET A 103 19.88 -17.74 14.37
N PHE A 104 20.24 -16.60 14.92
CA PHE A 104 19.54 -15.33 14.79
C PHE A 104 20.54 -14.18 14.80
N ILE A 105 20.12 -13.03 14.28
CA ILE A 105 20.93 -11.81 14.30
C ILE A 105 20.10 -10.71 14.94
N THR A 106 20.41 -10.42 16.19
CA THR A 106 19.61 -9.51 17.03
C THR A 106 19.48 -8.12 16.41
N ALA A 107 20.55 -7.62 15.77
CA ALA A 107 20.53 -6.32 15.07
C ALA A 107 19.52 -6.28 13.92
N ASN A 108 19.44 -7.34 13.12
CA ASN A 108 18.50 -7.44 11.99
C ASN A 108 17.07 -7.59 12.49
N ILE A 109 16.86 -8.40 13.54
CA ILE A 109 15.55 -8.58 14.17
C ILE A 109 15.03 -7.26 14.77
N GLY A 110 15.89 -6.55 15.50
CA GLY A 110 15.55 -5.23 16.06
C GLY A 110 15.23 -4.21 14.97
N ALA A 111 15.99 -4.20 13.89
CA ALA A 111 15.72 -3.37 12.73
C ALA A 111 14.37 -3.73 12.09
N ALA A 112 14.11 -5.02 11.81
CA ALA A 112 12.85 -5.48 11.23
C ALA A 112 11.65 -5.02 12.07
N LEU A 113 11.68 -5.27 13.40
CA LEU A 113 10.64 -4.84 14.32
C LEU A 113 10.46 -3.32 14.33
N GLY A 114 11.56 -2.57 14.47
CA GLY A 114 11.54 -1.13 14.54
C GLY A 114 10.98 -0.48 13.28
N PHE A 115 11.49 -0.87 12.11
CA PHE A 115 11.03 -0.33 10.82
C PHE A 115 9.61 -0.75 10.48
N PHE A 116 9.21 -1.99 10.80
CA PHE A 116 7.84 -2.45 10.60
C PHE A 116 6.84 -1.66 11.44
N LEU A 117 7.14 -1.45 12.72
CA LEU A 117 6.29 -0.66 13.63
C LEU A 117 6.26 0.81 13.22
N LEU A 118 7.40 1.38 12.82
CA LEU A 118 7.48 2.74 12.31
C LEU A 118 6.62 2.92 11.05
N ALA A 119 6.72 2.01 10.08
CA ALA A 119 5.88 2.04 8.89
C ALA A 119 4.40 1.91 9.23
N SER A 120 4.07 1.00 10.13
CA SER A 120 2.69 0.79 10.58
C SER A 120 2.12 2.06 11.22
N TRP A 121 2.92 2.73 12.05
CA TRP A 121 2.55 3.99 12.67
C TRP A 121 2.38 5.10 11.63
N VAL A 122 3.37 5.33 10.77
CA VAL A 122 3.35 6.40 9.76
C VAL A 122 2.18 6.20 8.79
N THR A 123 2.05 5.02 8.18
CA THR A 123 0.96 4.73 7.23
C THR A 123 -0.41 4.76 7.93
N GLY A 124 -0.51 4.29 9.17
CA GLY A 124 -1.74 4.33 9.94
C GLY A 124 -2.20 5.75 10.26
N GLN A 125 -1.30 6.59 10.79
CA GLN A 125 -1.61 7.98 11.16
C GLN A 125 -1.92 8.84 9.94
N LEU A 126 -1.11 8.73 8.87
CA LEU A 126 -1.39 9.41 7.60
C LEU A 126 -2.70 8.92 6.98
N GLY A 127 -3.00 7.62 7.12
CA GLY A 127 -4.26 7.03 6.70
C GLY A 127 -5.47 7.68 7.37
N HIS A 128 -5.41 8.02 8.67
CA HIS A 128 -6.51 8.71 9.36
C HIS A 128 -6.77 10.13 8.82
N VAL A 129 -5.72 10.83 8.40
CA VAL A 129 -5.83 12.22 7.87
C VAL A 129 -6.28 12.20 6.41
N ILE A 130 -5.67 11.36 5.58
CA ILE A 130 -5.90 11.34 4.13
C ILE A 130 -7.17 10.56 3.79
N GLY A 131 -7.47 9.50 4.54
CA GLY A 131 -8.54 8.54 4.26
C GLY A 131 -7.95 7.20 3.85
N PRO A 132 -8.03 6.16 4.69
CA PRO A 132 -7.21 4.95 4.55
C PRO A 132 -7.65 4.04 3.38
N ARG A 133 -8.80 4.33 2.76
CA ARG A 133 -9.34 3.62 1.60
C ARG A 133 -9.32 4.43 0.31
N ARG A 134 -8.84 5.69 0.32
CA ARG A 134 -8.82 6.51 -0.91
C ARG A 134 -7.90 5.87 -1.94
N ARG A 135 -8.35 5.76 -3.20
CA ARG A 135 -7.55 5.13 -4.29
C ARG A 135 -6.17 5.77 -4.41
N LEU A 136 -6.10 7.10 -4.40
CA LEU A 136 -4.82 7.82 -4.50
C LEU A 136 -3.87 7.45 -3.37
N TRP A 137 -4.37 7.30 -2.15
CA TRP A 137 -3.57 6.90 -0.99
C TRP A 137 -3.04 5.47 -1.13
N LEU A 138 -3.89 4.54 -1.57
CA LEU A 138 -3.50 3.15 -1.80
C LEU A 138 -2.47 3.02 -2.94
N VAL A 139 -2.69 3.73 -4.05
CA VAL A 139 -1.74 3.76 -5.18
C VAL A 139 -0.41 4.35 -4.76
N PHE A 140 -0.43 5.47 -4.03
CA PHE A 140 0.79 6.10 -3.52
C PHE A 140 1.56 5.15 -2.58
N CYS A 141 0.88 4.53 -1.62
CA CYS A 141 1.52 3.61 -0.70
C CYS A 141 2.10 2.39 -1.43
N ASN A 142 1.36 1.79 -2.36
CA ASN A 142 1.85 0.65 -3.15
C ASN A 142 3.05 1.01 -4.02
N PHE A 143 3.04 2.20 -4.63
CA PHE A 143 4.19 2.73 -5.36
C PHE A 143 5.41 2.93 -4.45
N ALA A 144 5.23 3.59 -3.30
CA ALA A 144 6.30 3.80 -2.32
C ALA A 144 6.89 2.48 -1.82
N GLN A 145 6.05 1.49 -1.51
CA GLN A 145 6.47 0.14 -1.13
C GLN A 145 7.29 -0.53 -2.23
N SER A 146 6.82 -0.45 -3.47
CA SER A 146 7.55 -0.99 -4.62
C SER A 146 8.94 -0.36 -4.73
N CYS A 147 9.05 0.97 -4.59
CA CYS A 147 10.34 1.65 -4.56
C CYS A 147 11.26 1.15 -3.44
N LEU A 148 10.74 0.89 -2.24
CA LEU A 148 11.53 0.36 -1.13
C LEU A 148 12.03 -1.06 -1.41
N VAL A 149 11.20 -1.92 -2.00
CA VAL A 149 11.59 -3.28 -2.39
C VAL A 149 12.67 -3.25 -3.48
N PHE A 150 12.51 -2.40 -4.50
CA PHE A 150 13.54 -2.21 -5.52
C PHE A 150 14.84 -1.62 -4.95
N ALA A 151 14.75 -0.70 -3.98
CA ALA A 151 15.92 -0.17 -3.29
C ALA A 151 16.65 -1.26 -2.50
N ALA A 152 15.91 -2.13 -1.79
CA ALA A 152 16.50 -3.28 -1.10
C ALA A 152 17.21 -4.22 -2.08
N ALA A 153 16.57 -4.54 -3.22
CA ALA A 153 17.19 -5.34 -4.28
C ALA A 153 18.45 -4.67 -4.86
N ALA A 154 18.43 -3.35 -5.04
CA ALA A 154 19.59 -2.60 -5.52
C ALA A 154 20.77 -2.64 -4.53
N VAL A 155 20.49 -2.55 -3.22
CA VAL A 155 21.53 -2.69 -2.18
C VAL A 155 22.14 -4.09 -2.22
N GLN A 156 21.30 -5.14 -2.28
CA GLN A 156 21.77 -6.52 -2.39
C GLN A 156 22.61 -6.75 -3.65
N TYR A 157 22.18 -6.20 -4.79
CA TYR A 157 22.91 -6.33 -6.05
C TYR A 157 24.29 -5.66 -6.03
N ARG A 158 24.42 -4.52 -5.32
CA ARG A 158 25.66 -3.74 -5.28
C ARG A 158 26.66 -4.22 -4.22
N VAL A 159 26.18 -4.58 -3.03
CA VAL A 159 27.02 -4.92 -1.88
C VAL A 159 27.18 -6.43 -1.71
N GLY A 160 26.27 -7.22 -2.30
CA GLY A 160 26.17 -8.65 -2.07
C GLY A 160 25.28 -8.98 -0.87
N ILE A 161 24.98 -10.26 -0.71
CA ILE A 161 24.21 -10.78 0.42
C ILE A 161 25.18 -11.04 1.56
N ALA A 162 24.97 -10.35 2.67
CA ALA A 162 25.71 -10.55 3.90
C ALA A 162 24.71 -10.65 5.05
N ALA A 163 24.89 -11.63 5.93
CA ALA A 163 23.98 -11.85 7.04
C ALA A 163 24.02 -10.70 8.05
N GLN A 164 25.17 -10.08 8.25
CA GLN A 164 25.39 -9.03 9.25
C GLN A 164 25.93 -7.74 8.63
N GLY A 165 25.70 -6.63 9.34
CA GLY A 165 26.27 -5.32 9.04
C GLY A 165 25.26 -4.31 8.49
N PRO A 166 25.73 -3.11 8.11
CA PRO A 166 24.85 -2.00 7.74
C PRO A 166 23.98 -2.28 6.53
N ALA A 167 24.50 -3.04 5.55
CA ALA A 167 23.75 -3.41 4.35
C ALA A 167 22.60 -4.37 4.67
N ALA A 168 22.84 -5.37 5.53
CA ALA A 168 21.80 -6.29 6.02
C ALA A 168 20.69 -5.53 6.74
N ILE A 169 21.06 -4.65 7.67
CA ILE A 169 20.12 -3.80 8.41
C ILE A 169 19.31 -2.91 7.46
N ALA A 170 19.96 -2.33 6.45
CA ALA A 170 19.29 -1.50 5.45
C ALA A 170 18.28 -2.30 4.63
N VAL A 171 18.67 -3.47 4.10
CA VAL A 171 17.80 -4.34 3.32
C VAL A 171 16.61 -4.81 4.16
N THR A 172 16.87 -5.37 5.35
CA THR A 172 15.82 -5.83 6.26
C THR A 172 14.91 -4.70 6.69
N GLY A 173 15.44 -3.52 6.99
CA GLY A 173 14.66 -2.35 7.37
C GLY A 173 13.75 -1.85 6.23
N LEU A 174 14.27 -1.79 4.99
CA LEU A 174 13.49 -1.39 3.82
C LEU A 174 12.34 -2.36 3.54
N LEU A 175 12.61 -3.67 3.56
CA LEU A 175 11.59 -4.70 3.36
C LEU A 175 10.57 -4.70 4.49
N ALA A 176 11.01 -4.61 5.75
CA ALA A 176 10.13 -4.57 6.91
C ALA A 176 9.24 -3.32 6.92
N PHE A 177 9.77 -2.17 6.49
CA PHE A 177 8.97 -0.96 6.33
C PHE A 177 7.89 -1.14 5.25
N ALA A 178 8.25 -1.70 4.09
CA ALA A 178 7.30 -1.96 3.01
C ALA A 178 6.17 -2.91 3.47
N SER A 179 6.54 -4.01 4.14
CA SER A 179 5.60 -4.99 4.70
C SER A 179 4.71 -4.40 5.80
N GLY A 180 5.24 -3.59 6.71
CA GLY A 180 4.46 -2.93 7.77
C GLY A 180 3.37 -2.03 7.21
N SER A 181 3.71 -1.22 6.21
CA SER A 181 2.74 -0.38 5.49
C SER A 181 1.69 -1.23 4.74
N GLN A 182 2.06 -2.41 4.24
CA GLN A 182 1.16 -3.28 3.47
C GLN A 182 0.12 -3.92 4.39
N VAL A 183 0.53 -4.34 5.58
CA VAL A 183 -0.36 -4.88 6.62
C VAL A 183 -1.38 -3.82 7.09
N VAL A 184 -0.97 -2.55 7.21
CA VAL A 184 -1.92 -1.47 7.55
C VAL A 184 -2.96 -1.27 6.44
N GLN A 185 -2.54 -1.25 5.19
CA GLN A 185 -3.45 -1.09 4.05
C GLN A 185 -4.42 -2.27 3.90
N SER A 186 -3.93 -3.51 4.05
CA SER A 186 -4.79 -4.69 3.98
C SER A 186 -5.87 -4.69 5.07
N ARG A 187 -5.51 -4.28 6.29
CA ARG A 187 -6.46 -4.08 7.40
C ARG A 187 -7.47 -2.98 7.11
N ALA A 188 -7.04 -1.86 6.53
CA ALA A 188 -7.94 -0.76 6.18
C ALA A 188 -9.04 -1.17 5.19
N LEU A 189 -8.74 -2.08 4.26
CA LEU A 189 -9.71 -2.61 3.28
C LEU A 189 -10.76 -3.56 3.89
N ALA A 190 -10.64 -3.89 5.19
CA ALA A 190 -11.58 -4.73 5.95
C ALA A 190 -11.84 -6.12 5.34
N THR A 191 -10.93 -6.61 4.50
CA THR A 191 -10.91 -8.00 4.02
C THR A 191 -10.25 -8.87 5.10
N THR A 192 -10.89 -8.98 6.26
CA THR A 192 -10.32 -9.66 7.46
C THR A 192 -10.05 -11.15 7.25
N GLU A 193 -10.65 -11.77 6.24
CA GLU A 193 -10.41 -13.17 5.86
C GLU A 193 -9.04 -13.38 5.16
N ILE A 194 -8.38 -12.33 4.69
CA ILE A 194 -7.08 -12.39 4.01
C ILE A 194 -6.10 -11.55 4.85
N SER A 195 -5.80 -12.02 6.05
CA SER A 195 -4.76 -11.36 6.85
C SER A 195 -3.40 -11.70 6.24
N THR A 196 -2.77 -10.75 5.56
CA THR A 196 -1.43 -10.89 4.94
C THR A 196 -0.32 -11.21 5.96
N ALA A 197 -0.63 -11.17 7.26
CA ALA A 197 0.34 -11.30 8.35
C ALA A 197 0.34 -12.68 9.04
N MET A 198 -0.69 -13.50 8.88
CA MET A 198 -0.85 -14.74 9.66
C MET A 198 -1.47 -15.85 8.81
N ALA A 199 -0.63 -16.61 8.10
CA ALA A 199 -1.05 -17.83 7.38
C ALA A 199 -1.84 -18.78 8.31
N THR A 200 -1.42 -18.90 9.58
CA THR A 200 -2.04 -19.78 10.58
C THR A 200 -3.54 -19.55 10.74
N ALA A 201 -4.00 -18.29 10.71
CA ALA A 201 -5.41 -17.98 10.86
C ALA A 201 -6.23 -18.53 9.68
N ALA A 202 -5.71 -18.45 8.46
CA ALA A 202 -6.40 -19.01 7.31
C ALA A 202 -6.33 -20.53 7.21
N TRP A 203 -5.22 -21.15 7.64
CA TRP A 203 -5.14 -22.60 7.80
C TRP A 203 -6.26 -23.09 8.73
N VAL A 204 -6.43 -22.45 9.88
CA VAL A 204 -7.49 -22.78 10.85
C VAL A 204 -8.87 -22.49 10.26
N ASP A 205 -9.07 -21.32 9.66
CA ASP A 205 -10.35 -20.95 9.05
C ASP A 205 -10.74 -21.89 7.90
N LEU A 206 -9.77 -22.42 7.16
CA LEU A 206 -10.01 -23.41 6.12
C LEU A 206 -10.45 -24.74 6.72
N VAL A 207 -9.72 -25.23 7.71
CA VAL A 207 -9.94 -26.55 8.33
C VAL A 207 -11.26 -26.59 9.09
N VAL A 208 -11.67 -25.47 9.70
CA VAL A 208 -12.90 -25.37 10.48
C VAL A 208 -14.11 -24.96 9.63
N ASP A 209 -13.96 -24.72 8.31
CA ASP A 209 -15.08 -24.33 7.45
C ASP A 209 -16.15 -25.45 7.40
N PRO A 210 -17.38 -25.23 7.92
CA PRO A 210 -18.44 -26.24 7.93
C PRO A 210 -18.89 -26.64 6.51
N ARG A 211 -18.53 -25.87 5.49
CA ARG A 211 -18.75 -26.15 4.07
C ARG A 211 -17.44 -26.42 3.32
N MET A 212 -16.45 -27.02 4.00
CA MET A 212 -15.16 -27.41 3.42
C MET A 212 -15.29 -28.35 2.21
N PHE A 213 -16.34 -29.16 2.11
CA PHE A 213 -16.53 -30.10 0.98
C PHE A 213 -17.64 -29.69 0.00
N ALA A 214 -18.23 -28.50 0.18
CA ALA A 214 -19.25 -28.00 -0.72
C ALA A 214 -18.62 -27.50 -2.04
N TRP A 215 -19.21 -27.89 -3.17
CA TRP A 215 -18.72 -27.57 -4.52
C TRP A 215 -18.72 -26.06 -4.85
N ASN A 216 -19.53 -25.25 -4.16
CA ASN A 216 -19.65 -23.82 -4.42
C ASN A 216 -19.64 -23.03 -3.10
N ASN A 217 -18.45 -22.69 -2.62
CA ASN A 217 -18.25 -21.93 -1.38
C ASN A 217 -17.16 -20.85 -1.61
N ARG A 218 -17.58 -19.63 -1.96
CA ARG A 218 -16.67 -18.49 -2.21
C ARG A 218 -15.73 -18.20 -1.01
N PRO A 219 -16.20 -18.21 0.25
CA PRO A 219 -15.33 -18.12 1.43
C PRO A 219 -14.27 -19.22 1.52
N ARG A 220 -14.61 -20.49 1.24
CA ARG A 220 -13.63 -21.59 1.23
C ARG A 220 -12.56 -21.40 0.17
N ASN A 221 -12.94 -21.00 -1.05
CA ASN A 221 -11.97 -20.78 -2.12
C ASN A 221 -10.97 -19.66 -1.77
N ARG A 222 -11.42 -18.62 -1.05
CA ARG A 222 -10.54 -17.57 -0.48
C ARG A 222 -9.54 -18.15 0.52
N ARG A 223 -10.01 -19.00 1.44
CA ARG A 223 -9.19 -19.64 2.48
C ARG A 223 -8.20 -20.66 1.92
N CYS A 224 -8.61 -21.48 0.94
CA CYS A 224 -7.72 -22.41 0.24
C CYS A 224 -6.57 -21.70 -0.48
N LEU A 225 -6.83 -20.56 -1.12
CA LEU A 225 -5.79 -19.79 -1.80
C LEU A 225 -4.76 -19.24 -0.80
N HIS A 226 -5.22 -18.66 0.31
CA HIS A 226 -4.35 -18.12 1.36
C HIS A 226 -3.56 -19.20 2.11
N THR A 227 -4.11 -20.41 2.20
CA THR A 227 -3.46 -21.57 2.83
C THR A 227 -2.24 -22.07 2.05
N VAL A 228 -2.29 -22.01 0.72
CA VAL A 228 -1.24 -22.56 -0.16
C VAL A 228 -0.09 -21.56 -0.40
N THR A 229 -0.30 -20.28 -0.10
CA THR A 229 0.64 -19.18 -0.28
C THR A 229 1.40 -18.84 0.99
#